data_AF-A0A2E0Y888-F1
#
_entry.id   AF-A0A2E0Y888-F1
#
_cell.length_a   1.000
_cell.length_b   1.000
_cell.length_c   1.000
_cell.angle_alpha   90.00
_cell.angle_beta   90.00
_cell.angle_gamma   90.00
#
_symmetry.space_group_name_H-M   'P 1'
#
loop_
_entity.id
_entity.type
_entity.pdbx_description
1 polymer ?
#
loop_
_entity_poly.entity_id
_entity_poly.type
_entity_poly.pdbx_seq_one_letter_code
_entity_poly.pdbx_strand_id
1 'polypeptide(L)'
;MQSPGWHDLIGSIRDAALDGRSWHAVARHVAAEFRSPAIALYGQSLDTVSFKETAVLGIGDRFIESYKSHYSRLDNPWVQAGRFWKPGVVRTEPALQRLTGDRHVLRRSGYFQDWIVPQGYRHSMGMVVDRDAGGYIKLTMYRDGASGAYRHAELTRFQSLCDQFRLLLDIAGHYRLARTLAHLSLRALDHLDFGVMMLDAGGTVLEMNRFARDLADGRSGLRVHEGRLQALDGRADARIRSLLTGRGQSSAATVTLAPPAVPAPVALALTSMAASDGGRLLFLTCPERAFDERLRLLVDRFAFTPVELQLARGLLQGFDLRGAGAAAGLSYETSRWYLKQLFAKTDTHRQADLVRLLLATKSEIHLPPAP
;
A
#
# COMPACT_ATOMS: atom_id res chain seq x y z
N MET A 1 -34.36 13.21 -15.95
CA MET A 1 -33.17 14.08 -15.89
C MET A 1 -32.81 14.29 -14.44
N GLN A 2 -31.59 13.93 -14.03
CA GLN A 2 -31.10 14.16 -12.67
C GLN A 2 -30.79 15.65 -12.47
N SER A 3 -31.08 16.20 -11.29
CA SER A 3 -30.83 17.62 -10.98
C SER A 3 -29.31 17.90 -10.93
N PRO A 4 -28.87 19.14 -11.18
CA PRO A 4 -27.46 19.54 -11.08
C PRO A 4 -26.84 19.14 -9.72
N GLY A 5 -27.56 19.36 -8.62
CA GLY A 5 -27.12 18.99 -7.28
C GLY A 5 -26.96 17.47 -7.03
N TRP A 6 -27.57 16.62 -7.86
CA TRP A 6 -27.37 15.16 -7.75
C TRP A 6 -25.99 14.74 -8.22
N HIS A 7 -25.51 15.30 -9.34
CA HIS A 7 -24.17 14.99 -9.85
C HIS A 7 -23.09 15.49 -8.87
N ASP A 8 -23.29 16.66 -8.29
CA ASP A 8 -22.39 17.22 -7.27
C ASP A 8 -22.34 16.35 -6.01
N LEU A 9 -23.49 15.80 -5.57
CA LEU A 9 -23.55 14.86 -4.46
C LEU A 9 -22.72 13.60 -4.75
N ILE A 10 -22.86 13.00 -5.93
CA ILE A 10 -22.10 11.80 -6.32
C ILE A 10 -20.60 12.11 -6.43
N GLY A 11 -20.23 13.26 -6.99
CA GLY A 11 -18.85 13.75 -7.00
C GLY A 11 -18.27 13.83 -5.58
N SER A 12 -19.03 14.43 -4.65
CA SER A 12 -18.59 14.57 -3.26
C SER A 12 -18.40 13.22 -2.54
N ILE A 13 -19.23 12.21 -2.86
CA ILE A 13 -19.07 10.85 -2.30
C ILE A 13 -17.80 10.20 -2.85
N ARG A 14 -17.55 10.32 -4.16
CA ARG A 14 -16.33 9.79 -4.80
C ARG A 14 -15.09 10.40 -4.17
N ASP A 15 -15.05 11.72 -4.05
CA ASP A 15 -13.88 12.44 -3.54
C ASP A 15 -13.66 12.10 -2.05
N ALA A 16 -14.73 11.99 -1.25
CA ALA A 16 -14.66 11.54 0.14
C ALA A 16 -14.18 10.08 0.29
N ALA A 17 -14.55 9.20 -0.63
CA ALA A 17 -14.13 7.80 -0.64
C ALA A 17 -12.64 7.63 -0.99
N LEU A 18 -12.10 8.48 -1.89
CA LEU A 18 -10.70 8.42 -2.34
C LEU A 18 -9.72 9.13 -1.38
N ASP A 19 -10.07 10.34 -0.94
CA ASP A 19 -9.16 11.21 -0.17
C ASP A 19 -9.42 11.17 1.34
N GLY A 20 -10.46 10.46 1.76
CA GLY A 20 -10.85 10.34 3.18
C GLY A 20 -11.34 11.65 3.80
N ARG A 21 -11.61 12.69 3.00
CA ARG A 21 -12.01 14.03 3.46
C ARG A 21 -13.51 14.27 3.32
N SER A 22 -14.08 14.90 4.36
CA SER A 22 -15.40 15.55 4.41
C SER A 22 -16.67 14.71 4.20
N TRP A 23 -16.72 13.52 4.82
CA TRP A 23 -17.99 12.79 4.99
C TRP A 23 -19.10 13.62 5.67
N HIS A 24 -18.73 14.64 6.45
CA HIS A 24 -19.67 15.61 7.04
C HIS A 24 -20.34 16.51 5.99
N ALA A 25 -19.64 16.89 4.92
CA ALA A 25 -20.26 17.64 3.81
C ALA A 25 -21.20 16.74 3.00
N VAL A 26 -20.77 15.50 2.72
CA VAL A 26 -21.63 14.48 2.10
C VAL A 26 -22.90 14.29 2.91
N ALA A 27 -22.79 14.09 4.23
CA ALA A 27 -23.95 13.93 5.11
C ALA A 27 -24.88 15.14 5.07
N ARG A 28 -24.35 16.38 5.06
CA ARG A 28 -25.15 17.60 4.91
C ARG A 28 -25.89 17.65 3.58
N HIS A 29 -25.24 17.30 2.47
CA HIS A 29 -25.87 17.29 1.15
C HIS A 29 -26.97 16.23 1.06
N VAL A 30 -26.73 15.02 1.56
CA VAL A 30 -27.75 13.96 1.61
C VAL A 30 -28.93 14.39 2.50
N ALA A 31 -28.67 14.94 3.68
CA ALA A 31 -29.71 15.45 4.58
C ALA A 31 -30.61 16.50 3.90
N ALA A 32 -30.01 17.43 3.15
CA ALA A 32 -30.73 18.44 2.40
C ALA A 32 -31.59 17.84 1.26
N GLU A 33 -31.03 16.91 0.46
CA GLU A 33 -31.74 16.27 -0.67
C GLU A 33 -33.02 15.54 -0.21
N PHE A 34 -32.97 14.84 0.93
CA PHE A 34 -34.13 14.11 1.48
C PHE A 34 -34.87 14.86 2.59
N ARG A 35 -34.63 16.18 2.73
CA ARG A 35 -35.30 17.05 3.71
C ARG A 35 -35.35 16.44 5.11
N SER A 36 -34.20 15.91 5.55
CA SER A 36 -34.10 15.20 6.82
C SER A 36 -33.20 15.98 7.78
N PRO A 37 -33.75 16.50 8.88
CA PRO A 37 -33.00 17.31 9.84
C PRO A 37 -31.91 16.52 10.57
N ALA A 38 -32.00 15.19 10.60
CA ALA A 38 -30.97 14.33 11.19
C ALA A 38 -30.52 13.22 10.24
N ILE A 39 -29.21 12.98 10.26
CA ILE A 39 -28.53 11.92 9.49
C ILE A 39 -27.36 11.35 10.28
N ALA A 40 -27.14 10.05 10.16
CA ALA A 40 -26.00 9.35 10.73
C ALA A 40 -25.38 8.44 9.67
N LEU A 41 -24.13 8.72 9.33
CA LEU A 41 -23.23 7.87 8.56
C LEU A 41 -22.13 7.37 9.50
N TYR A 42 -22.07 6.07 9.74
CA TYR A 42 -21.12 5.51 10.69
C TYR A 42 -20.66 4.10 10.29
N GLY A 43 -19.44 3.76 10.68
CA GLY A 43 -18.89 2.42 10.60
C GLY A 43 -18.84 1.76 11.98
N GLN A 44 -19.08 0.45 12.05
CA GLN A 44 -18.81 -0.34 13.25
C GLN A 44 -17.92 -1.52 12.89
N SER A 45 -16.78 -1.64 13.58
CA SER A 45 -15.95 -2.85 13.52
C SER A 45 -16.53 -3.91 14.46
N LEU A 46 -16.62 -5.15 13.98
CA LEU A 46 -17.11 -6.28 14.76
C LEU A 46 -16.01 -6.85 15.68
N ASP A 47 -14.75 -6.77 15.27
CA ASP A 47 -13.60 -7.33 16.02
C ASP A 47 -13.26 -6.53 17.27
N THR A 48 -13.43 -5.21 17.22
CA THR A 48 -13.09 -4.29 18.33
C THR A 48 -14.31 -3.70 19.02
N VAL A 49 -15.51 -3.98 18.51
CA VAL A 49 -16.77 -3.29 18.87
C VAL A 49 -16.59 -1.75 18.83
N SER A 50 -15.63 -1.25 18.05
CA SER A 50 -15.34 0.18 17.96
C SER A 50 -16.32 0.84 16.99
N PHE A 51 -17.01 1.85 17.49
CA PHE A 51 -17.91 2.68 16.68
C PHE A 51 -17.10 3.84 16.11
N LYS A 52 -16.90 3.84 14.79
CA LYS A 52 -16.25 4.93 14.08
C LYS A 52 -17.31 5.85 13.51
N GLU A 53 -17.51 6.97 14.19
CA GLU A 53 -18.32 8.06 13.66
C GLU A 53 -17.64 8.64 12.43
N THR A 54 -18.36 8.61 11.32
CA THR A 54 -17.87 9.16 10.04
C THR A 54 -18.51 10.52 9.80
N ALA A 55 -19.82 10.65 10.03
CA ALA A 55 -20.55 11.91 10.10
C ALA A 55 -21.92 11.75 10.77
N VAL A 56 -22.24 12.57 11.77
CA VAL A 56 -23.56 12.62 12.42
C VAL A 56 -24.04 14.07 12.49
N LEU A 57 -25.29 14.32 12.10
CA LEU A 57 -25.90 15.66 12.10
C LEU A 57 -27.31 15.56 12.69
N GLY A 58 -27.71 16.58 13.45
CA GLY A 58 -29.04 16.68 14.05
C GLY A 58 -29.32 15.72 15.21
N ILE A 59 -28.37 14.87 15.60
CA ILE A 59 -28.51 13.96 16.76
C ILE A 59 -27.59 14.49 17.86
N GLY A 60 -28.13 14.73 19.06
CA GLY A 60 -27.35 15.24 20.19
C GLY A 60 -26.46 14.16 20.82
N ASP A 61 -25.31 14.56 21.37
CA ASP A 61 -24.27 13.66 21.90
C ASP A 61 -24.81 12.62 22.89
N ARG A 62 -25.69 13.04 23.81
CA ARG A 62 -26.35 12.14 24.78
C ARG A 62 -27.07 10.97 24.07
N PHE A 63 -27.74 11.25 22.95
CA PHE A 63 -28.46 10.24 22.18
C PHE A 63 -27.52 9.36 21.36
N ILE A 64 -26.40 9.90 20.88
CA ILE A 64 -25.36 9.12 20.20
C ILE A 64 -24.77 8.10 21.19
N GLU A 65 -24.42 8.53 22.40
CA GLU A 65 -23.88 7.67 23.46
C GLU A 65 -24.88 6.61 23.90
N SER A 66 -26.14 6.98 24.16
CA SER A 66 -27.17 6.02 24.55
C SER A 66 -27.48 5.01 23.44
N TYR A 67 -27.35 5.41 22.17
CA TYR A 67 -27.51 4.48 21.05
C TYR A 67 -26.39 3.46 21.03
N LYS A 68 -25.13 3.88 21.19
CA LYS A 68 -23.98 2.99 21.24
C LYS A 68 -24.10 1.97 22.36
N SER A 69 -24.49 2.40 23.56
CA SER A 69 -24.53 1.54 24.75
C SER A 69 -25.74 0.60 24.79
N HIS A 70 -26.90 1.04 24.29
CA HIS A 70 -28.17 0.33 24.51
C HIS A 70 -28.90 -0.03 23.21
N TYR A 71 -29.18 0.94 22.33
CA TYR A 71 -30.06 0.73 21.17
C TYR A 71 -29.37 0.17 19.90
N SER A 72 -28.05 -0.01 19.95
CA SER A 72 -27.28 -0.72 18.92
C SER A 72 -27.44 -2.25 19.01
N ARG A 73 -28.08 -2.76 20.07
CA ARG A 73 -28.24 -4.19 20.41
C ARG A 73 -29.70 -4.65 20.36
N LEU A 74 -29.99 -5.80 20.97
CA LEU A 74 -31.12 -6.70 20.71
C LEU A 74 -32.53 -6.08 20.82
N ASP A 75 -32.73 -4.98 21.54
CA ASP A 75 -34.06 -4.36 21.72
C ASP A 75 -34.50 -3.46 20.56
N ASN A 76 -33.68 -3.33 19.52
CA ASN A 76 -34.00 -2.56 18.33
C ASN A 76 -34.60 -3.47 17.24
N PRO A 77 -35.86 -3.26 16.81
CA PRO A 77 -36.50 -4.08 15.77
C PRO A 77 -35.70 -4.13 14.45
N TRP A 78 -34.91 -3.09 14.14
CA TRP A 78 -34.03 -3.08 12.98
C TRP A 78 -32.84 -4.02 13.10
N VAL A 79 -32.37 -4.27 14.33
CA VAL A 79 -31.28 -5.22 14.60
C VAL A 79 -31.79 -6.65 14.45
N GLN A 80 -33.01 -6.94 14.93
CA GLN A 80 -33.64 -8.25 14.85
C GLN A 80 -34.06 -8.62 13.41
N ALA A 81 -34.37 -7.62 12.59
CA ALA A 81 -34.81 -7.82 11.21
C ALA A 81 -33.62 -8.07 10.26
N GLY A 82 -33.07 -9.30 10.30
CA GLY A 82 -31.89 -9.75 9.55
C GLY A 82 -31.89 -9.41 8.04
N ARG A 83 -33.06 -9.30 7.41
CA ARG A 83 -33.18 -8.88 5.99
C ARG A 83 -32.59 -7.49 5.73
N PHE A 84 -32.78 -6.53 6.65
CA PHE A 84 -32.29 -5.16 6.48
C PHE A 84 -30.79 -5.00 6.79
N TRP A 85 -30.14 -6.08 7.21
CA TRP A 85 -28.70 -6.14 7.35
C TRP A 85 -27.98 -6.54 6.06
N LYS A 86 -28.71 -6.98 5.04
CA LYS A 86 -28.15 -7.17 3.71
C LYS A 86 -27.84 -5.78 3.13
N PRO A 87 -26.60 -5.53 2.69
CA PRO A 87 -26.27 -4.27 2.07
C PRO A 87 -27.14 -3.97 0.85
N GLY A 88 -27.47 -2.71 0.63
CA GLY A 88 -28.31 -2.31 -0.50
C GLY A 88 -29.83 -2.38 -0.23
N VAL A 89 -30.28 -2.84 0.95
CA VAL A 89 -31.72 -2.95 1.26
C VAL A 89 -32.20 -1.74 2.07
N VAL A 90 -32.98 -0.86 1.44
CA VAL A 90 -33.55 0.31 2.12
C VAL A 90 -34.54 -0.11 3.21
N ARG A 91 -34.32 0.41 4.41
CA ARG A 91 -35.20 0.22 5.57
C ARG A 91 -36.18 1.37 5.73
N THR A 92 -37.46 1.04 5.86
CA THR A 92 -38.56 1.97 6.14
C THR A 92 -39.60 1.29 7.03
N GLU A 93 -40.32 2.05 7.86
CA GLU A 93 -41.36 1.50 8.73
C GLU A 93 -42.34 0.57 7.98
N PRO A 94 -42.91 0.93 6.80
CA PRO A 94 -43.75 0.01 6.03
C PRO A 94 -43.06 -1.29 5.59
N ALA A 95 -41.76 -1.24 5.28
CA ALA A 95 -41.00 -2.44 4.93
C ALA A 95 -40.85 -3.38 6.14
N LEU A 96 -40.63 -2.84 7.33
CA LEU A 96 -40.54 -3.64 8.56
C LEU A 96 -41.88 -4.26 8.95
N GLN A 97 -42.98 -3.51 8.78
CA GLN A 97 -44.34 -4.03 8.99
C GLN A 97 -44.63 -5.21 8.07
N ARG A 98 -44.29 -5.11 6.78
CA ARG A 98 -44.45 -6.22 5.81
C ARG A 98 -43.60 -7.44 6.17
N LEU A 99 -42.37 -7.23 6.67
CA LEU A 99 -41.48 -8.32 7.03
C LEU A 99 -41.94 -9.08 8.27
N THR A 100 -42.46 -8.36 9.27
CA THR A 100 -42.82 -8.91 10.58
C THR A 100 -44.30 -9.31 10.71
N GLY A 101 -45.16 -8.80 9.82
CA GLY A 101 -46.62 -8.92 9.94
C GLY A 101 -47.25 -8.01 11.01
N ASP A 102 -46.45 -7.27 11.77
CA ASP A 102 -46.90 -6.41 12.87
C ASP A 102 -46.80 -4.93 12.49
N ARG A 103 -47.97 -4.27 12.41
CA ARG A 103 -48.08 -2.84 12.06
C ARG A 103 -47.45 -1.90 13.08
N HIS A 104 -47.31 -2.34 14.33
CA HIS A 104 -46.85 -1.50 15.44
C HIS A 104 -45.45 -1.89 15.94
N VAL A 105 -44.79 -2.88 15.33
CA VAL A 105 -43.50 -3.43 15.78
C VAL A 105 -42.46 -2.36 16.09
N LEU A 106 -42.34 -1.36 15.22
CA LEU A 106 -41.42 -0.25 15.44
C LEU A 106 -41.95 0.69 16.53
N ARG A 107 -43.21 1.12 16.40
CA ARG A 107 -43.78 2.16 17.27
C ARG A 107 -43.94 1.74 18.72
N ARG A 108 -44.05 0.45 19.02
CA ARG A 108 -44.12 -0.08 20.40
C ARG A 108 -42.75 -0.33 21.04
N SER A 109 -41.67 -0.25 20.26
CA SER A 109 -40.33 -0.52 20.77
C SER A 109 -39.80 0.63 21.62
N GLY A 110 -38.99 0.31 22.65
CA GLY A 110 -38.27 1.31 23.44
C GLY A 110 -37.33 2.15 22.58
N TYR A 111 -36.71 1.56 21.54
CA TYR A 111 -35.95 2.33 20.54
C TYR A 111 -36.77 3.45 19.90
N PHE A 112 -38.03 3.22 19.58
CA PHE A 112 -38.86 4.27 18.99
C PHE A 112 -39.32 5.27 20.04
N GLN A 113 -39.87 4.81 21.17
CA GLN A 113 -40.49 5.68 22.18
C GLN A 113 -39.47 6.47 23.01
N ASP A 114 -38.35 5.85 23.37
CA ASP A 114 -37.39 6.41 24.32
C ASP A 114 -36.20 7.06 23.60
N TRP A 115 -35.92 6.67 22.36
CA TRP A 115 -34.81 7.22 21.59
C TRP A 115 -35.25 8.11 20.42
N ILE A 116 -36.14 7.65 19.52
CA ILE A 116 -36.55 8.47 18.35
C ILE A 116 -37.45 9.65 18.76
N VAL A 117 -38.51 9.40 19.52
CA VAL A 117 -39.55 10.40 19.81
C VAL A 117 -39.07 11.60 20.63
N PRO A 118 -38.22 11.45 21.67
CA PRO A 118 -37.76 12.59 22.48
C PRO A 118 -36.88 13.56 21.70
N GLN A 119 -36.33 13.14 20.56
CA GLN A 119 -35.56 13.98 19.64
C GLN A 119 -36.45 14.73 18.63
N GLY A 120 -37.78 14.58 18.71
CA GLY A 120 -38.73 15.23 17.80
C GLY A 120 -38.96 14.50 16.48
N TYR A 121 -38.36 13.31 16.29
CA TYR A 121 -38.49 12.54 15.06
C TYR A 121 -39.65 11.56 15.11
N ARG A 122 -40.21 11.24 13.93
CA ARG A 122 -41.35 10.31 13.78
C ARG A 122 -41.19 9.35 12.61
N HIS A 123 -40.31 9.65 11.67
CA HIS A 123 -40.05 8.83 10.50
C HIS A 123 -38.55 8.61 10.32
N SER A 124 -38.19 7.41 9.87
CA SER A 124 -36.80 7.04 9.61
C SER A 124 -36.67 6.28 8.29
N MET A 125 -35.59 6.53 7.60
CA MET A 125 -35.12 5.77 6.45
C MET A 125 -33.64 5.44 6.64
N GLY A 126 -33.14 4.37 6.06
CA GLY A 126 -31.71 4.11 6.07
C GLY A 126 -31.35 2.85 5.31
N MET A 127 -30.08 2.48 5.41
CA MET A 127 -29.54 1.29 4.76
C MET A 127 -28.23 0.87 5.43
N VAL A 128 -27.95 -0.43 5.40
CA VAL A 128 -26.56 -0.89 5.48
C VAL A 128 -25.93 -0.61 4.12
N VAL A 129 -25.02 0.38 4.09
CA VAL A 129 -24.30 0.76 2.88
C VAL A 129 -23.36 -0.36 2.49
N ASP A 130 -22.56 -0.85 3.43
CA ASP A 130 -21.66 -1.95 3.16
C ASP A 130 -21.46 -2.83 4.39
N ARG A 131 -21.06 -4.09 4.19
CA ARG A 131 -20.83 -5.05 5.26
C ARG A 131 -19.90 -6.16 4.80
N ASP A 132 -18.91 -6.45 5.63
CA ASP A 132 -17.99 -7.57 5.48
C ASP A 132 -17.85 -8.34 6.80
N ALA A 133 -16.83 -9.19 6.89
CA ALA A 133 -16.52 -9.95 8.10
C ALA A 133 -16.01 -9.05 9.25
N GLY A 134 -15.32 -7.95 8.93
CA GLY A 134 -14.69 -7.06 9.91
C GLY A 134 -15.59 -5.92 10.41
N GLY A 135 -16.71 -5.64 9.73
CA GLY A 135 -17.60 -4.56 10.11
C GLY A 135 -18.74 -4.26 9.15
N TYR A 136 -19.37 -3.11 9.38
CA TYR A 136 -20.40 -2.57 8.49
C TYR A 136 -20.43 -1.05 8.48
N ILE A 137 -20.95 -0.47 7.40
CA ILE A 137 -21.25 0.97 7.25
C ILE A 137 -22.76 1.14 7.15
N LYS A 138 -23.32 2.07 7.93
CA LYS A 138 -24.75 2.41 7.90
C LYS A 138 -24.96 3.88 7.59
N LEU A 139 -25.99 4.13 6.79
CA LEU A 139 -26.55 5.46 6.54
C LEU A 139 -27.99 5.49 7.03
N THR A 140 -28.32 6.43 7.88
CA THR A 140 -29.66 6.54 8.48
C THR A 140 -30.08 7.99 8.55
N MET A 141 -31.36 8.24 8.30
CA MET A 141 -31.95 9.56 8.28
C MET A 141 -33.24 9.57 9.09
N TYR A 142 -33.50 10.69 9.75
CA TYR A 142 -34.68 10.90 10.57
C TYR A 142 -35.34 12.23 10.22
N ARG A 143 -36.66 12.25 10.28
CA ARG A 143 -37.45 13.48 10.15
C ARG A 143 -38.66 13.51 11.05
N ASP A 144 -39.13 14.71 11.31
CA ASP A 144 -40.26 15.01 12.18
C ASP A 144 -41.60 14.53 11.59
N GLY A 145 -42.66 14.63 12.38
CA GLY A 145 -44.01 14.23 11.96
C GLY A 145 -44.68 15.17 10.96
N ALA A 146 -44.37 16.47 10.99
CA ALA A 146 -44.95 17.46 10.07
C ALA A 146 -44.44 17.26 8.63
N SER A 147 -43.21 16.77 8.48
CA SER A 147 -42.60 16.38 7.21
C SER A 147 -43.23 15.12 6.58
N GLY A 148 -43.98 14.33 7.36
CA GLY A 148 -44.63 13.09 6.93
C GLY A 148 -43.65 11.94 6.59
N ALA A 149 -44.18 10.76 6.23
CA ALA A 149 -43.35 9.60 5.86
C ALA A 149 -42.69 9.75 4.47
N TYR A 150 -41.48 9.18 4.29
CA TYR A 150 -40.75 9.23 3.01
C TYR A 150 -41.60 8.66 1.87
N ARG A 151 -41.79 9.46 0.82
CA ARG A 151 -42.59 9.14 -0.35
C ARG A 151 -41.85 8.16 -1.26
N HIS A 152 -42.58 7.43 -2.10
CA HIS A 152 -42.02 6.43 -3.00
C HIS A 152 -40.88 6.99 -3.87
N ALA A 153 -41.04 8.19 -4.44
CA ALA A 153 -39.99 8.84 -5.24
C ALA A 153 -38.71 9.15 -4.43
N GLU A 154 -38.83 9.49 -3.15
CA GLU A 154 -37.69 9.68 -2.25
C GLU A 154 -36.99 8.34 -1.98
N LEU A 155 -37.75 7.26 -1.79
CA LEU A 155 -37.20 5.91 -1.59
C LEU A 155 -36.42 5.43 -2.83
N THR A 156 -36.97 5.64 -4.03
CA THR A 156 -36.30 5.26 -5.30
C THR A 156 -35.00 6.04 -5.49
N ARG A 157 -35.00 7.35 -5.17
CA ARG A 157 -33.77 8.15 -5.20
C ARG A 157 -32.75 7.66 -4.17
N PHE A 158 -33.20 7.40 -2.94
CA PHE A 158 -32.31 6.92 -1.89
C PHE A 158 -31.68 5.57 -2.24
N GLN A 159 -32.43 4.65 -2.86
CA GLN A 159 -31.89 3.41 -3.41
C GLN A 159 -30.80 3.68 -4.46
N SER A 160 -31.08 4.56 -5.43
CA SER A 160 -30.09 4.91 -6.47
C SER A 160 -28.82 5.55 -5.90
N LEU A 161 -28.93 6.43 -4.90
CA LEU A 161 -27.79 7.00 -4.18
C LEU A 161 -26.96 5.90 -3.54
N CYS A 162 -27.64 5.00 -2.84
CA CYS A 162 -27.05 3.90 -2.11
C CYS A 162 -26.29 2.92 -3.01
N ASP A 163 -26.84 2.61 -4.19
CA ASP A 163 -26.18 1.74 -5.18
C ASP A 163 -24.89 2.38 -5.70
N GLN A 164 -24.93 3.68 -6.00
CA GLN A 164 -23.74 4.44 -6.43
C GLN A 164 -22.71 4.57 -5.31
N PHE A 165 -23.16 4.80 -4.08
CA PHE A 165 -22.29 4.86 -2.90
C PHE A 165 -21.52 3.54 -2.73
N ARG A 166 -22.21 2.40 -2.88
CA ARG A 166 -21.60 1.05 -2.80
C ARG A 166 -20.54 0.84 -3.87
N LEU A 167 -20.87 1.16 -5.12
CA LEU A 167 -19.92 1.05 -6.23
C LEU A 167 -18.67 1.90 -5.99
N LEU A 168 -18.84 3.14 -5.53
CA LEU A 168 -17.72 4.05 -5.28
C LEU A 168 -16.84 3.60 -4.11
N LEU A 169 -17.44 3.07 -3.03
CA LEU A 169 -16.67 2.50 -1.92
C LEU A 169 -15.87 1.27 -2.35
N ASP A 170 -16.46 0.40 -3.17
CA ASP A 170 -15.81 -0.81 -3.68
C ASP A 170 -14.62 -0.47 -4.58
N ILE A 171 -14.81 0.47 -5.53
CA ILE A 171 -13.72 0.99 -6.37
C ILE A 171 -12.63 1.63 -5.52
N ALA A 172 -12.99 2.46 -4.54
CA ALA A 172 -12.01 3.09 -3.66
C ALA A 172 -11.28 2.07 -2.76
N GLY A 173 -11.94 0.98 -2.38
CA GLY A 173 -11.34 -0.16 -1.67
C GLY A 173 -10.26 -0.84 -2.51
N HIS A 174 -10.63 -1.29 -3.71
CA HIS A 174 -9.70 -1.92 -4.66
C HIS A 174 -8.53 -1.00 -5.02
N TYR A 175 -8.80 0.28 -5.28
CA TYR A 175 -7.76 1.27 -5.59
C TYR A 175 -6.77 1.45 -4.43
N ARG A 176 -7.25 1.55 -3.18
CA ARG A 176 -6.37 1.67 -2.00
C ARG A 176 -5.53 0.42 -1.78
N LEU A 177 -6.10 -0.78 -1.97
CA LEU A 177 -5.36 -2.03 -1.88
C LEU A 177 -4.27 -2.10 -2.95
N ALA A 178 -4.62 -1.84 -4.21
CA ALA A 178 -3.68 -1.84 -5.32
C ALA A 178 -2.53 -0.84 -5.09
N ARG A 179 -2.84 0.38 -4.64
CA ARG A 179 -1.83 1.39 -4.30
C ARG A 179 -0.93 0.95 -3.15
N THR A 180 -1.49 0.31 -2.12
CA THR A 180 -0.72 -0.21 -0.98
C THR A 180 0.22 -1.33 -1.43
N LEU A 181 -0.26 -2.29 -2.20
CA LEU A 181 0.54 -3.38 -2.76
C LEU A 181 1.64 -2.85 -3.69
N ALA A 182 1.36 -1.82 -4.50
CA ALA A 182 2.35 -1.16 -5.34
C ALA A 182 3.45 -0.49 -4.49
N HIS A 183 3.07 0.28 -3.46
CA HIS A 183 4.05 0.91 -2.56
C HIS A 183 4.89 -0.10 -1.79
N LEU A 184 4.30 -1.19 -1.29
CA LEU A 184 5.02 -2.26 -0.61
C LEU A 184 5.99 -2.97 -1.57
N SER A 185 5.55 -3.26 -2.80
CA SER A 185 6.40 -3.83 -3.85
C SER A 185 7.58 -2.91 -4.18
N LEU A 186 7.34 -1.60 -4.35
CA LEU A 186 8.40 -0.63 -4.63
C LEU A 186 9.39 -0.50 -3.45
N ARG A 187 8.90 -0.49 -2.21
CA ARG A 187 9.77 -0.49 -1.02
C ARG A 187 10.60 -1.77 -0.91
N ALA A 188 10.06 -2.91 -1.31
CA ALA A 188 10.84 -4.15 -1.36
C ALA A 188 12.03 -4.05 -2.33
N LEU A 189 11.89 -3.30 -3.44
CA LEU A 189 13.00 -3.05 -4.38
C LEU A 189 14.15 -2.26 -3.74
N ASP A 190 13.90 -1.44 -2.71
CA ASP A 190 14.96 -0.68 -2.02
C ASP A 190 15.93 -1.57 -1.23
N HIS A 191 15.54 -2.82 -0.96
CA HIS A 191 16.39 -3.82 -0.30
C HIS A 191 17.27 -4.63 -1.26
N LEU A 192 17.15 -4.42 -2.57
CA LEU A 192 17.99 -5.09 -3.56
C LEU A 192 19.41 -4.50 -3.59
N ASP A 193 20.38 -5.36 -3.85
CA ASP A 193 21.81 -5.04 -4.04
C ASP A 193 22.16 -4.66 -5.49
N PHE A 194 21.13 -4.43 -6.31
CA PHE A 194 21.23 -3.91 -7.67
C PHE A 194 20.14 -2.88 -7.93
N GLY A 195 20.38 -2.05 -8.95
CA GLY A 195 19.49 -0.97 -9.35
C GLY A 195 18.34 -1.48 -10.18
N VAL A 196 17.14 -0.99 -9.92
CA VAL A 196 15.96 -1.18 -10.77
C VAL A 196 15.41 0.20 -11.11
N MET A 197 15.18 0.44 -12.40
CA MET A 197 14.64 1.68 -12.92
C MET A 197 13.52 1.38 -13.93
N MET A 198 12.36 1.99 -13.73
CA MET A 198 11.21 1.86 -14.63
C MET A 198 11.13 3.09 -15.52
N LEU A 199 11.00 2.86 -16.82
CA LEU A 199 10.99 3.88 -17.86
C LEU A 199 9.68 3.85 -18.63
N ASP A 200 9.15 5.01 -19.00
CA ASP A 200 8.05 5.11 -19.97
C ASP A 200 8.52 4.80 -21.40
N ALA A 201 7.59 4.83 -22.35
CA ALA A 201 7.91 4.58 -23.77
C ALA A 201 8.84 5.65 -24.39
N GLY A 202 8.94 6.84 -23.78
CA GLY A 202 9.84 7.92 -24.15
C GLY A 202 11.21 7.87 -23.48
N GLY A 203 11.48 6.85 -22.64
CA GLY A 203 12.71 6.70 -21.86
C GLY A 203 12.79 7.59 -20.62
N THR A 204 11.68 8.21 -20.21
CA THR A 204 11.59 8.99 -18.98
C THR A 204 11.50 8.05 -17.79
N VAL A 205 12.28 8.31 -16.74
CA VAL A 205 12.24 7.55 -15.50
C VAL A 205 10.95 7.83 -14.74
N LEU A 206 10.14 6.79 -14.59
CA LEU A 206 8.91 6.81 -13.79
C LEU A 206 9.23 6.54 -12.31
N GLU A 207 10.04 5.51 -12.05
CA GLU A 207 10.41 5.07 -10.71
C GLU A 207 11.80 4.46 -10.72
N MET A 208 12.46 4.46 -9.56
CA MET A 208 13.73 3.77 -9.37
C MET A 208 13.92 3.39 -7.90
N ASN A 209 14.64 2.31 -7.62
CA ASN A 209 14.97 1.93 -6.23
C ASN A 209 16.17 2.74 -5.68
N ARG A 210 16.45 2.57 -4.39
CA ARG A 210 17.56 3.21 -3.67
C ARG A 210 18.90 3.01 -4.39
N PHE A 211 19.23 1.78 -4.78
CA PHE A 211 20.51 1.50 -5.44
C PHE A 211 20.64 2.25 -6.78
N ALA A 212 19.58 2.29 -7.58
CA ALA A 212 19.57 3.03 -8.83
C ALA A 212 19.68 4.55 -8.61
N ARG A 213 19.04 5.10 -7.56
CA ARG A 213 19.21 6.50 -7.15
C ARG A 213 20.66 6.80 -6.77
N ASP A 214 21.27 5.97 -5.94
CA ASP A 214 22.65 6.16 -5.46
C ASP A 214 23.69 5.98 -6.57
N LEU A 215 23.35 5.28 -7.66
CA LEU A 215 24.15 5.25 -8.87
C LEU A 215 23.91 6.50 -9.73
N ALA A 216 22.66 6.95 -9.86
CA ALA A 216 22.28 8.07 -10.72
C ALA A 216 22.37 9.45 -10.04
N ASP A 217 23.17 9.58 -8.98
CA ASP A 217 23.40 10.83 -8.24
C ASP A 217 24.48 11.73 -8.86
N GLY A 218 25.12 11.27 -9.96
CA GLY A 218 26.21 11.93 -10.66
C GLY A 218 27.61 11.51 -10.20
N ARG A 219 27.78 10.96 -8.99
CA ARG A 219 29.10 10.61 -8.44
C ARG A 219 29.72 9.41 -9.15
N SER A 220 28.89 8.49 -9.63
CA SER A 220 29.34 7.32 -10.40
C SER A 220 29.70 7.64 -11.85
N GLY A 221 29.38 8.85 -12.33
CA GLY A 221 29.37 9.18 -13.76
C GLY A 221 28.03 8.93 -14.45
N LEU A 222 26.99 8.52 -13.70
CA LEU A 222 25.61 8.37 -14.17
C LEU A 222 24.71 9.37 -13.44
N ARG A 223 23.77 10.01 -14.15
CA ARG A 223 22.80 10.93 -13.56
C ARG A 223 21.42 10.81 -14.19
N VAL A 224 20.39 11.25 -13.48
CA VAL A 224 19.10 11.57 -14.11
C VAL A 224 19.02 13.07 -14.38
N HIS A 225 18.82 13.45 -15.63
CA HIS A 225 18.68 14.83 -16.06
C HIS A 225 17.48 14.97 -16.98
N GLU A 226 16.61 15.94 -16.70
CA GLU A 226 15.31 16.12 -17.40
C GLU A 226 14.49 14.82 -17.45
N GLY A 227 14.50 14.07 -16.35
CA GLY A 227 13.77 12.80 -16.24
C GLY A 227 14.39 11.64 -17.02
N ARG A 228 15.55 11.78 -17.65
CA ARG A 228 16.20 10.71 -18.43
C ARG A 228 17.53 10.29 -17.82
N LEU A 229 17.85 9.00 -17.93
CA LEU A 229 19.14 8.46 -17.53
C LEU A 229 20.23 8.90 -18.53
N GLN A 230 21.30 9.50 -18.03
CA GLN A 230 22.43 9.98 -18.81
C GLN A 230 23.75 9.54 -18.17
N ALA A 231 24.71 9.13 -18.99
CA ALA A 231 26.10 9.02 -18.53
C ALA A 231 26.86 10.32 -18.86
N LEU A 232 27.81 10.69 -18.01
CA LEU A 232 28.67 11.86 -18.21
C LEU A 232 29.70 11.63 -19.34
N ASP A 233 30.11 10.38 -19.54
CA ASP A 233 30.93 9.98 -20.69
C ASP A 233 30.04 9.75 -21.93
N GLY A 234 30.40 10.36 -23.05
CA GLY A 234 29.58 10.31 -24.27
C GLY A 234 29.50 8.93 -24.92
N ARG A 235 30.52 8.07 -24.77
CA ARG A 235 30.49 6.70 -25.31
C ARG A 235 29.58 5.81 -24.47
N ALA A 236 29.70 5.93 -23.15
CA ALA A 236 28.81 5.30 -22.20
C ALA A 236 27.34 5.71 -22.46
N ASP A 237 27.09 7.00 -22.63
CA ASP A 237 25.74 7.54 -22.85
C ASP A 237 25.12 7.02 -24.16
N ALA A 238 25.89 7.03 -25.26
CA ALA A 238 25.45 6.46 -26.53
C ALA A 238 25.09 4.97 -26.42
N ARG A 239 25.87 4.21 -25.62
CA ARG A 239 25.61 2.79 -25.38
C ARG A 239 24.34 2.55 -24.59
N ILE A 240 24.10 3.36 -23.54
CA ILE A 240 22.86 3.32 -22.74
C ILE A 240 21.65 3.66 -23.64
N ARG A 241 21.73 4.73 -24.42
CA ARG A 241 20.64 5.10 -25.34
C ARG A 241 20.32 3.99 -26.34
N SER A 242 21.34 3.39 -26.95
CA SER A 242 21.15 2.25 -27.86
C SER A 242 20.44 1.08 -27.16
N LEU A 243 20.83 0.75 -25.93
CA LEU A 243 20.18 -0.29 -25.12
C LEU A 243 18.69 0.00 -24.88
N LEU A 244 18.35 1.25 -24.55
CA LEU A 244 16.97 1.67 -24.22
C LEU A 244 16.08 1.77 -25.47
N THR A 245 16.63 2.13 -26.63
CA THR A 245 15.88 2.21 -27.91
C THR A 245 15.74 0.88 -28.64
N GLY A 246 16.38 -0.19 -28.16
CA GLY A 246 16.37 -1.50 -28.84
C GLY A 246 14.97 -2.12 -28.90
N ARG A 247 14.53 -2.62 -30.06
CA ARG A 247 13.17 -3.19 -30.23
C ARG A 247 12.98 -4.61 -29.67
N GLY A 248 14.02 -5.19 -29.08
CA GLY A 248 13.96 -6.55 -28.50
C GLY A 248 13.24 -6.59 -27.15
N GLN A 249 12.70 -7.77 -26.82
CA GLN A 249 12.07 -8.06 -25.51
C GLN A 249 13.06 -7.91 -24.34
N SER A 250 14.34 -8.21 -24.58
CA SER A 250 15.43 -8.01 -23.64
C SER A 250 16.71 -7.65 -24.38
N SER A 251 17.53 -6.79 -23.78
CA SER A 251 18.86 -6.42 -24.26
C SER A 251 19.79 -6.24 -23.06
N ALA A 252 21.09 -6.51 -23.24
CA ALA A 252 22.10 -6.31 -22.20
C ALA A 252 23.33 -5.61 -22.77
N ALA A 253 23.97 -4.79 -21.95
CA ALA A 253 25.22 -4.12 -22.28
C ALA A 253 26.06 -3.91 -21.02
N THR A 254 27.38 -4.01 -21.17
CA THR A 254 28.31 -3.51 -20.16
C THR A 254 28.79 -2.12 -20.58
N VAL A 255 28.78 -1.19 -19.64
CA VAL A 255 29.22 0.18 -19.81
C VAL A 255 30.27 0.48 -18.76
N THR A 256 31.36 1.13 -19.16
CA THR A 256 32.37 1.61 -18.24
C THR A 256 32.10 3.08 -17.96
N LEU A 257 31.90 3.43 -16.70
CA LEU A 257 31.75 4.81 -16.25
C LEU A 257 33.08 5.33 -15.72
N ALA A 258 33.34 6.62 -15.95
CA ALA A 258 34.47 7.33 -15.34
C ALA A 258 33.91 8.29 -14.29
N PRO A 259 33.96 7.92 -12.99
CA PRO A 259 33.52 8.80 -11.91
C PRO A 259 34.30 10.13 -11.94
N PRO A 260 33.65 11.29 -11.78
CA PRO A 260 34.33 12.58 -11.78
C PRO A 260 35.36 12.74 -10.65
N ALA A 261 35.12 12.05 -9.52
CA ALA A 261 35.87 12.23 -8.28
C ALA A 261 36.81 11.07 -7.94
N VAL A 262 36.82 9.98 -8.71
CA VAL A 262 37.62 8.77 -8.41
C VAL A 262 38.40 8.35 -9.66
N PRO A 263 39.71 8.05 -9.56
CA PRO A 263 40.53 7.70 -10.72
C PRO A 263 40.19 6.34 -11.37
N ALA A 264 39.45 5.48 -10.66
CA ALA A 264 39.17 4.12 -11.10
C ALA A 264 37.84 4.07 -11.89
N PRO A 265 37.85 3.53 -13.13
CA PRO A 265 36.62 3.33 -13.88
C PRO A 265 35.73 2.28 -13.18
N VAL A 266 34.42 2.48 -13.25
CA VAL A 266 33.42 1.57 -12.68
C VAL A 266 32.73 0.82 -13.80
N ALA A 267 32.73 -0.52 -13.75
CA ALA A 267 31.97 -1.33 -14.69
C ALA A 267 30.50 -1.40 -14.26
N LEU A 268 29.59 -1.14 -15.18
CA LEU A 268 28.16 -1.23 -14.96
C LEU A 268 27.56 -2.20 -15.98
N ALA A 269 26.98 -3.29 -15.48
CA ALA A 269 26.18 -4.19 -16.28
C ALA A 269 24.73 -3.69 -16.31
N LEU A 270 24.18 -3.53 -17.50
CA LEU A 270 22.84 -3.04 -17.75
C LEU A 270 22.03 -4.10 -18.48
N THR A 271 20.85 -4.43 -17.95
CA THR A 271 19.89 -5.30 -18.62
C THR A 271 18.57 -4.56 -18.75
N SER A 272 18.07 -4.44 -19.97
CA SER A 272 16.84 -3.72 -20.30
C SER A 272 15.79 -4.70 -20.80
N MET A 273 14.63 -4.72 -20.18
CA MET A 273 13.50 -5.57 -20.55
C MET A 273 12.31 -4.71 -20.97
N ALA A 274 11.59 -5.15 -22.00
CA ALA A 274 10.35 -4.50 -22.40
C ALA A 274 9.26 -4.73 -21.34
N ALA A 275 8.52 -3.67 -21.00
CA ALA A 275 7.33 -3.74 -20.16
C ALA A 275 6.06 -3.68 -21.03
N SER A 276 4.89 -3.89 -20.41
CA SER A 276 3.61 -3.57 -21.07
C SER A 276 3.54 -2.07 -21.41
N ASP A 277 2.78 -1.71 -22.44
CA ASP A 277 2.53 -0.32 -22.86
C ASP A 277 3.74 0.44 -23.44
N GLY A 278 4.78 -0.29 -23.85
CA GLY A 278 5.95 0.26 -24.55
C GLY A 278 7.04 0.84 -23.64
N GLY A 279 6.85 0.80 -22.32
CA GLY A 279 7.88 1.14 -21.34
C GLY A 279 8.97 0.08 -21.20
N ARG A 280 9.95 0.32 -20.32
CA ARG A 280 11.07 -0.62 -20.06
C ARG A 280 11.43 -0.70 -18.58
N LEU A 281 11.89 -1.88 -18.16
CA LEU A 281 12.57 -2.10 -16.89
C LEU A 281 14.08 -2.23 -17.13
N LEU A 282 14.86 -1.37 -16.48
CA LEU A 282 16.31 -1.36 -16.53
C LEU A 282 16.88 -1.84 -15.21
N PHE A 283 17.70 -2.90 -15.28
CA PHE A 283 18.48 -3.42 -14.18
C PHE A 283 19.92 -2.90 -14.27
N LEU A 284 20.45 -2.38 -13.17
CA LEU A 284 21.79 -1.81 -13.08
C LEU A 284 22.61 -2.57 -12.02
N THR A 285 23.62 -3.32 -12.44
CA THR A 285 24.50 -4.06 -11.52
C THR A 285 25.91 -3.50 -11.59
N CYS A 286 26.46 -3.10 -10.44
CA CYS A 286 27.85 -2.69 -10.30
C CYS A 286 28.61 -3.83 -9.56
N PRO A 287 29.44 -4.62 -10.26
CA PRO A 287 30.12 -5.77 -9.66
C PRO A 287 30.97 -5.41 -8.44
N GLU A 288 31.65 -4.26 -8.47
CA GLU A 288 32.49 -3.79 -7.37
C GLU A 288 31.66 -3.49 -6.12
N ARG A 289 30.54 -2.76 -6.27
CA ARG A 289 29.63 -2.49 -5.14
C ARG A 289 28.97 -3.77 -4.62
N ALA A 290 28.56 -4.67 -5.50
CA ALA A 290 27.97 -5.96 -5.10
C ALA A 290 28.98 -6.83 -4.34
N PHE A 291 30.27 -6.73 -4.68
CA PHE A 291 31.35 -7.41 -3.96
C PHE A 291 31.57 -6.79 -2.57
N ASP A 292 31.60 -5.47 -2.45
CA ASP A 292 31.77 -4.78 -1.16
C ASP A 292 30.58 -5.05 -0.21
N GLU A 293 29.34 -5.01 -0.71
CA GLU A 293 28.14 -5.36 0.07
C GLU A 293 28.17 -6.81 0.55
N ARG A 294 28.61 -7.74 -0.30
CA ARG A 294 28.83 -9.13 0.10
C ARG A 294 29.82 -9.23 1.25
N LEU A 295 30.94 -8.52 1.19
CA LEU A 295 31.93 -8.51 2.28
C LEU A 295 31.30 -8.00 3.59
N ARG A 296 30.46 -6.96 3.55
CA ARG A 296 29.72 -6.48 4.74
C ARG A 296 28.79 -7.55 5.31
N LEU A 297 28.01 -8.22 4.46
CA LEU A 297 27.12 -9.30 4.90
C LEU A 297 27.88 -10.46 5.56
N LEU A 298 29.08 -10.78 5.09
CA LEU A 298 29.92 -11.80 5.72
C LEU A 298 30.38 -11.40 7.11
N VAL A 299 30.72 -10.12 7.32
CA VAL A 299 31.05 -9.58 8.65
C VAL A 299 29.85 -9.73 9.57
N ASP A 300 28.67 -9.31 9.14
CA ASP A 300 27.47 -9.33 9.98
C ASP A 300 27.02 -10.77 10.30
N ARG A 301 27.08 -11.68 9.32
CA ARG A 301 26.60 -13.06 9.45
C ARG A 301 27.55 -13.97 10.23
N PHE A 302 28.85 -13.83 10.01
CA PHE A 302 29.86 -14.74 10.58
C PHE A 302 30.78 -14.07 11.60
N ALA A 303 30.54 -12.79 11.93
CA ALA A 303 31.35 -12.00 12.85
C ALA A 303 32.85 -12.02 12.48
N PHE A 304 33.15 -11.83 11.19
CA PHE A 304 34.54 -11.77 10.73
C PHE A 304 35.25 -10.54 11.29
N THR A 305 36.45 -10.76 11.82
CA THR A 305 37.38 -9.69 12.18
C THR A 305 37.93 -9.01 10.92
N PRO A 306 38.48 -7.79 11.02
CA PRO A 306 39.05 -7.10 9.87
C PRO A 306 40.10 -7.93 9.11
N VAL A 307 40.94 -8.67 9.83
CA VAL A 307 42.00 -9.51 9.23
C VAL A 307 41.41 -10.75 8.53
N GLU A 308 40.43 -11.40 9.14
CA GLU A 308 39.70 -12.52 8.53
C GLU A 308 38.97 -12.08 7.25
N LEU A 309 38.37 -10.88 7.26
CA LEU A 309 37.70 -10.32 6.09
C LEU A 309 38.66 -10.06 4.93
N GLN A 310 39.86 -9.54 5.19
CA GLN A 310 40.87 -9.35 4.13
C GLN A 310 41.36 -10.68 3.56
N LEU A 311 41.55 -11.70 4.40
CA LEU A 311 41.89 -13.03 3.91
C LEU A 311 40.76 -13.61 3.05
N ALA A 312 39.51 -13.53 3.52
CA ALA A 312 38.33 -13.97 2.77
C ALA A 312 38.16 -13.21 1.45
N ARG A 313 38.43 -11.90 1.42
CA ARG A 313 38.44 -11.07 0.22
C ARG A 313 39.41 -11.61 -0.83
N GLY A 314 40.66 -11.90 -0.44
CA GLY A 314 41.67 -12.43 -1.34
C GLY A 314 41.27 -13.81 -1.90
N LEU A 315 40.72 -14.68 -1.06
CA LEU A 315 40.22 -15.99 -1.48
C LEU A 315 39.04 -15.87 -2.46
N LEU A 316 38.13 -14.93 -2.24
CA LEU A 316 36.99 -14.65 -3.14
C LEU A 316 37.43 -14.04 -4.48
N GLN A 317 38.56 -13.32 -4.50
CA GLN A 317 39.18 -12.82 -5.72
C GLN A 317 39.95 -13.89 -6.49
N GLY A 318 39.98 -15.14 -5.99
CA GLY A 318 40.62 -16.28 -6.63
C GLY A 318 42.11 -16.44 -6.31
N PHE A 319 42.65 -15.68 -5.35
CA PHE A 319 44.02 -15.91 -4.88
C PHE A 319 44.12 -17.23 -4.11
N ASP A 320 45.28 -17.88 -4.20
CA ASP A 320 45.62 -18.99 -3.33
C ASP A 320 45.87 -18.47 -1.89
N LEU A 321 45.99 -19.38 -0.91
CA LEU A 321 46.15 -18.99 0.49
C LEU A 321 47.37 -18.09 0.71
N ARG A 322 48.44 -18.30 -0.06
CA ARG A 322 49.67 -17.52 0.05
C ARG A 322 49.47 -16.10 -0.50
N GLY A 323 48.84 -15.95 -1.66
CA GLY A 323 48.51 -14.67 -2.26
C GLY A 323 47.48 -13.89 -1.46
N ALA A 324 46.42 -14.55 -0.98
CA ALA A 324 45.42 -13.94 -0.11
C ALA A 324 46.04 -13.48 1.23
N GLY A 325 46.93 -14.30 1.80
CA GLY A 325 47.70 -13.94 2.98
C GLY A 325 48.59 -12.73 2.78
N ALA A 326 49.35 -12.70 1.69
CA ALA A 326 50.20 -11.56 1.33
C ALA A 326 49.39 -10.27 1.11
N ALA A 327 48.25 -10.36 0.43
CA ALA A 327 47.35 -9.22 0.23
C ALA A 327 46.76 -8.70 1.56
N ALA A 328 46.57 -9.58 2.55
CA ALA A 328 46.15 -9.23 3.90
C ALA A 328 47.32 -8.79 4.83
N GLY A 329 48.56 -8.77 4.34
CA GLY A 329 49.75 -8.42 5.13
C GLY A 329 50.19 -9.50 6.13
N LEU A 330 49.86 -10.77 5.87
CA LEU A 330 50.09 -11.91 6.77
C LEU A 330 51.21 -12.82 6.27
N SER A 331 51.91 -13.46 7.21
CA SER A 331 52.79 -14.60 6.89
C SER A 331 51.96 -15.82 6.44
N TYR A 332 52.59 -16.77 5.76
CA TYR A 332 51.90 -17.99 5.33
C TYR A 332 51.34 -18.79 6.53
N GLU A 333 52.10 -18.91 7.62
CA GLU A 333 51.63 -19.64 8.80
C GLU A 333 50.51 -18.90 9.54
N THR A 334 50.58 -17.58 9.60
CA THR A 334 49.50 -16.75 10.14
C THR A 334 48.23 -16.88 9.28
N SER A 335 48.38 -16.95 7.95
CA SER A 335 47.28 -17.16 7.01
C SER A 335 46.62 -18.52 7.20
N ARG A 336 47.40 -19.60 7.42
CA ARG A 336 46.87 -20.92 7.79
C ARG A 336 46.08 -20.89 9.08
N TRP A 337 46.56 -20.15 10.08
CA TRP A 337 45.85 -19.99 11.35
C TRP A 337 44.50 -19.28 11.15
N TYR A 338 44.47 -18.15 10.45
CA TYR A 338 43.23 -17.43 10.16
C TYR A 338 42.27 -18.23 9.24
N LEU A 339 42.79 -19.01 8.30
CA LEU A 339 41.96 -19.93 7.50
C LEU A 339 41.25 -20.96 8.39
N LYS A 340 41.94 -21.48 9.42
CA LYS A 340 41.32 -22.38 10.41
C LYS A 340 40.24 -21.67 11.24
N GLN A 341 40.42 -20.39 11.57
CA GLN A 341 39.37 -19.59 12.24
C GLN A 341 38.16 -19.36 11.32
N LEU A 342 38.39 -19.04 10.05
CA LEU A 342 37.33 -18.93 9.05
C LEU A 342 36.53 -20.24 8.93
N PHE A 343 37.21 -21.39 8.86
CA PHE A 343 36.58 -22.71 8.89
C PHE A 343 35.71 -22.92 10.13
N ALA A 344 36.21 -22.57 11.32
CA ALA A 344 35.45 -22.68 12.56
C ALA A 344 34.21 -21.77 12.59
N LYS A 345 34.31 -20.53 12.09
CA LYS A 345 33.20 -19.57 12.06
C LYS A 345 32.13 -19.88 11.03
N THR A 346 32.50 -20.62 9.98
CA THR A 346 31.60 -20.93 8.85
C THR A 346 31.16 -22.39 8.81
N ASP A 347 31.63 -23.20 9.75
CA ASP A 347 31.43 -24.66 9.76
C ASP A 347 31.82 -25.33 8.43
N THR A 348 32.99 -24.96 7.92
CA THR A 348 33.55 -25.53 6.70
C THR A 348 34.88 -26.23 6.98
N HIS A 349 35.27 -27.16 6.11
CA HIS A 349 36.49 -27.96 6.31
C HIS A 349 37.48 -27.91 5.14
N ARG A 350 37.09 -27.31 4.02
CA ARG A 350 37.95 -27.14 2.84
C ARG A 350 37.82 -25.73 2.31
N GLN A 351 38.91 -25.20 1.75
CA GLN A 351 38.94 -23.85 1.17
C GLN A 351 37.89 -23.69 0.06
N ALA A 352 37.70 -24.73 -0.77
CA ALA A 352 36.68 -24.72 -1.81
C ALA A 352 35.25 -24.62 -1.23
N ASP A 353 34.97 -25.32 -0.11
CA ASP A 353 33.66 -25.29 0.55
C ASP A 353 33.42 -23.92 1.20
N LEU A 354 34.44 -23.34 1.83
CA LEU A 354 34.41 -21.96 2.32
C LEU A 354 34.10 -20.98 1.19
N VAL A 355 34.86 -21.00 0.09
CA VAL A 355 34.65 -20.07 -1.04
C VAL A 355 33.24 -20.25 -1.63
N ARG A 356 32.75 -21.48 -1.77
CA ARG A 356 31.37 -21.74 -2.24
C ARG A 356 30.33 -21.15 -1.28
N LEU A 357 30.50 -21.30 0.03
CA LEU A 357 29.60 -20.71 1.03
C LEU A 357 29.62 -19.18 0.97
N LEU A 358 30.81 -18.57 0.90
CA LEU A 358 30.95 -17.11 0.83
C LEU A 358 30.34 -16.54 -0.47
N LEU A 359 30.46 -17.26 -1.60
CA LEU A 359 29.80 -16.93 -2.88
C LEU A 359 28.29 -17.19 -2.86
N ALA A 360 27.82 -18.17 -2.11
CA ALA A 360 26.40 -18.46 -1.93
C ALA A 360 25.71 -17.47 -0.97
N THR A 361 26.47 -16.81 -0.10
CA THR A 361 25.94 -15.81 0.84
C THR A 361 25.46 -14.59 0.05
N LYS A 362 24.14 -14.40 -0.02
CA LYS A 362 23.49 -13.24 -0.65
C LYS A 362 22.77 -12.44 0.42
N SER A 363 22.43 -11.19 0.09
CA SER A 363 21.54 -10.40 0.94
C SER A 363 20.19 -11.13 1.00
N GLU A 364 19.82 -11.64 2.17
CA GLU A 364 18.43 -12.05 2.40
C GLU A 364 17.59 -10.77 2.42
N ILE A 365 16.46 -10.76 1.72
CA ILE A 365 15.51 -9.64 1.82
C ILE A 365 15.01 -9.65 3.26
N HIS A 366 15.62 -8.82 4.10
CA HIS A 366 15.14 -8.57 5.45
C HIS A 366 13.88 -7.70 5.32
N LEU A 367 12.75 -8.37 5.05
CA LEU A 367 11.45 -7.76 5.27
C LEU A 367 11.40 -7.37 6.75
N PRO A 368 11.11 -6.11 7.09
CA PRO A 368 10.92 -5.73 8.48
C PRO A 368 9.87 -6.68 9.10
N PRO A 369 10.01 -7.08 10.37
CA PRO A 369 9.00 -7.87 11.04
C PRO A 369 7.65 -7.17 10.88
N ALA A 370 6.60 -7.96 10.58
CA ALA A 370 5.24 -7.43 10.51
C ALA A 370 4.93 -6.68 11.82
N PRO A 371 4.31 -5.48 11.73
CA PRO A 371 4.06 -4.64 12.89
C PRO A 371 3.16 -5.31 13.94
#